data_AF-A0A7C1EU42-F1
#
_entry.id   AF-A0A7C1EU42-F1
#
_cell.length_a   1.000
_cell.length_b   1.000
_cell.length_c   1.000
_cell.angle_alpha   90.00
_cell.angle_beta   90.00
_cell.angle_gamma   90.00
#
_symmetry.space_group_name_H-M   'P 1'
#
loop_
_entity.id
_entity.type
_entity.pdbx_description
1 polymer ?
#
loop_
_entity_poly.entity_id
_entity_poly.type
_entity_poly.pdbx_seq_one_letter_code
_entity_poly.pdbx_strand_id
1 'polypeptide(L)'
;MNERLLNKGKLLELRNKQRELDLQASAMLVTIRTILNPYEESLTLIDTEKALIMMQKLHEIVTDLKKIKTQIKNLEENLYG
;
A
#
# COMPACT_ATOMS: atom_id res chain seq x y z
N MET A 1 -15.33 14.18 -26.18
CA MET A 1 -15.25 13.13 -25.13
C MET A 1 -15.71 13.76 -23.81
N ASN A 2 -16.58 13.11 -23.05
CA ASN A 2 -17.22 13.72 -21.87
C ASN A 2 -16.23 13.70 -20.68
N GLU A 3 -15.86 14.87 -20.16
CA GLU A 3 -14.92 15.03 -19.03
C GLU A 3 -15.34 14.24 -17.79
N ARG A 4 -16.66 14.16 -17.54
CA ARG A 4 -17.21 13.36 -16.45
C ARG A 4 -16.97 11.85 -16.64
N LEU A 5 -17.01 11.37 -17.88
CA LEU A 5 -16.70 9.97 -18.19
C LEU A 5 -15.22 9.67 -17.98
N LEU A 6 -14.34 10.60 -18.38
CA LEU A 6 -12.89 10.47 -18.19
C LEU A 6 -12.52 10.43 -16.70
N ASN A 7 -13.12 11.31 -15.89
CA ASN A 7 -12.91 11.32 -14.44
C ASN A 7 -13.43 10.04 -13.76
N LYS A 8 -14.55 9.47 -14.21
CA LYS A 8 -15.02 8.15 -13.73
C LYS A 8 -14.05 7.02 -14.09
N GLY A 9 -13.47 7.04 -15.29
CA GLY A 9 -12.45 6.08 -15.71
C GLY A 9 -11.22 6.14 -14.81
N LYS A 10 -10.67 7.34 -14.59
CA LYS A 10 -9.54 7.57 -13.68
C LYS A 10 -9.84 7.13 -12.24
N LEU A 11 -11.06 7.37 -11.75
CA LEU A 11 -11.48 6.92 -10.41
C LEU A 11 -11.46 5.40 -10.30
N LEU A 12 -11.91 4.69 -11.33
CA LEU A 12 -11.89 3.23 -11.36
C LEU A 12 -10.44 2.70 -11.34
N GLU A 13 -9.56 3.28 -12.15
CA GLU A 13 -8.13 2.91 -12.20
C GLU A 13 -7.46 3.11 -10.83
N LEU A 14 -7.67 4.27 -10.20
CA LEU A 14 -7.11 4.56 -8.87
C LEU A 14 -7.62 3.59 -7.81
N ARG A 15 -8.91 3.25 -7.81
CA ARG A 15 -9.49 2.26 -6.88
C ARG A 15 -8.92 0.86 -7.10
N ASN A 16 -8.71 0.46 -8.35
CA ASN A 16 -8.07 -0.82 -8.66
C ASN A 16 -6.62 -0.83 -8.16
N LYS A 17 -5.87 0.26 -8.40
CA LYS A 17 -4.50 0.38 -7.91
C LYS A 17 -4.41 0.37 -6.38
N GLN A 18 -5.35 1.04 -5.72
CA GLN A 18 -5.46 1.02 -4.26
C GLN A 18 -5.61 -0.41 -3.74
N ARG A 19 -6.55 -1.20 -4.29
CA ARG A 19 -6.76 -2.61 -3.87
C ARG A 19 -5.51 -3.46 -4.07
N GLU A 20 -4.82 -3.27 -5.18
CA GLU A 20 -3.57 -3.98 -5.49
C GLU A 20 -2.48 -3.68 -4.44
N LEU A 21 -2.27 -2.41 -4.13
CA LEU A 21 -1.28 -1.98 -3.14
C LEU A 21 -1.67 -2.40 -1.71
N ASP A 22 -2.96 -2.34 -1.35
CA ASP A 22 -3.45 -2.80 -0.03
C ASP A 22 -3.19 -4.32 0.13
N LEU A 23 -3.39 -5.11 -0.92
CA LEU A 23 -3.07 -6.54 -0.91
C LEU A 23 -1.56 -6.80 -0.77
N GLN A 24 -0.74 -6.07 -1.54
CA GLN A 24 0.72 -6.19 -1.48
C GLN A 24 1.27 -5.81 -0.10
N ALA A 25 0.80 -4.68 0.46
CA ALA A 25 1.19 -4.24 1.80
C ALA A 25 0.82 -5.28 2.86
N SER A 26 -0.38 -5.87 2.75
CA SER A 26 -0.85 -6.90 3.69
C SER A 26 0.02 -8.16 3.63
N ALA A 27 0.33 -8.64 2.43
CA ALA A 27 1.21 -9.79 2.24
C ALA A 27 2.62 -9.53 2.77
N MET A 28 3.17 -8.34 2.51
CA MET A 28 4.47 -7.94 3.06
C MET A 28 4.49 -7.90 4.58
N LEU A 29 3.44 -7.38 5.20
CA LEU A 29 3.34 -7.32 6.67
C LEU A 29 3.40 -8.72 7.29
N VAL A 30 2.73 -9.70 6.67
CA VAL A 30 2.80 -11.10 7.10
C VAL A 30 4.23 -11.62 7.02
N THR A 31 4.92 -11.40 5.90
CA THR A 31 6.31 -11.86 5.74
C THR A 31 7.27 -11.19 6.71
N ILE A 32 7.11 -9.88 6.96
CA ILE A 32 7.93 -9.15 7.93
C ILE A 32 7.73 -9.71 9.35
N ARG A 33 6.50 -10.04 9.73
CA ARG A 33 6.21 -10.68 11.03
C ARG A 33 6.88 -12.04 11.18
N THR A 34 6.96 -12.82 10.11
CA THR A 34 7.70 -14.08 10.12
C THR A 34 9.19 -13.89 10.36
N ILE A 35 9.79 -12.83 9.80
CA ILE A 35 11.21 -12.51 10.01
C ILE A 35 11.45 -11.98 11.43
N LEU A 36 10.58 -11.09 11.89
CA LEU A 36 10.64 -10.49 13.22
C LEU A 36 9.92 -11.36 14.27
N ASN A 37 10.13 -12.68 14.22
CA ASN A 37 9.55 -13.61 15.18
C ASN A 37 10.09 -13.32 16.59
N PRO A 38 9.25 -12.85 17.54
CA PRO A 38 9.72 -12.52 18.88
C PRO A 38 10.00 -13.75 19.75
N TYR A 39 9.68 -14.94 19.26
CA TYR A 39 9.84 -16.21 19.98
C TYR A 39 11.08 -16.99 19.55
N GLU A 40 12.00 -16.37 18.80
CA GLU A 40 13.28 -17.01 18.49
C GLU A 40 14.12 -17.25 19.74
N GLU A 41 14.89 -18.34 19.74
CA GLU A 41 15.75 -18.72 20.87
C GLU A 41 16.84 -17.67 21.16
N SER A 42 17.30 -16.97 20.12
CA SER A 42 18.26 -15.87 20.22
C SER A 42 17.95 -14.76 19.20
N LEU A 43 18.07 -13.50 19.63
CA LEU A 43 17.93 -12.34 18.73
C LEU A 43 18.98 -12.31 17.61
N THR A 44 20.10 -13.00 17.77
CA THR A 44 21.14 -13.12 16.73
C THR A 44 20.68 -13.96 15.54
N LEU A 45 19.56 -14.68 15.65
CA LEU A 45 18.97 -15.47 14.57
C LEU A 45 18.01 -14.65 13.69
N ILE A 46 17.66 -13.43 14.12
CA ILE A 46 16.80 -12.53 13.35
C ILE A 46 17.60 -11.93 12.20
N ASP A 47 17.12 -12.11 10.97
CA ASP A 47 17.65 -11.48 9.77
C ASP A 47 17.22 -10.00 9.72
N THR A 48 17.94 -9.17 10.47
CA THR A 48 17.63 -7.74 10.62
C THR A 48 17.84 -6.94 9.32
N GLU A 49 18.77 -7.37 8.47
CA GLU A 49 19.02 -6.74 7.17
C GLU A 49 17.84 -6.95 6.22
N LYS A 50 17.36 -8.20 6.11
CA LYS A 50 16.16 -8.51 5.31
C LYS A 50 14.92 -7.82 5.87
N ALA A 51 14.75 -7.80 7.18
CA ALA A 51 13.65 -7.09 7.82
C ALA A 51 13.66 -5.60 7.47
N LEU A 52 14.83 -4.94 7.51
CA LEU A 52 14.98 -3.53 7.16
C LEU A 52 14.61 -3.26 5.70
N ILE A 53 15.13 -4.04 4.75
CA ILE A 53 14.82 -3.91 3.32
C ILE A 53 13.32 -4.08 3.07
N MET A 54 12.70 -5.07 3.71
CA MET A 54 11.25 -5.30 3.56
C MET A 54 10.43 -4.17 4.19
N MET A 55 10.84 -3.64 5.34
CA MET A 55 10.17 -2.49 5.96
C MET A 55 10.27 -1.22 5.13
N GLN A 56 11.41 -0.97 4.47
CA GLN A 56 11.57 0.16 3.55
C GLN A 56 10.59 0.07 2.37
N LYS A 57 10.51 -1.11 1.74
CA LYS A 57 9.53 -1.36 0.66
C LYS A 57 8.08 -1.24 1.15
N LEU A 58 7.77 -1.72 2.35
CA LEU A 58 6.43 -1.57 2.93
C LEU A 58 6.11 -0.08 3.15
N HIS A 59 7.08 0.69 3.63
CA HIS A 59 6.93 2.13 3.83
C HIS A 59 6.63 2.87 2.52
N GLU A 60 7.29 2.51 1.42
CA GLU A 60 7.02 3.05 0.08
C GLU A 60 5.57 2.75 -0.35
N ILE A 61 5.15 1.48 -0.29
CA ILE A 61 3.78 1.07 -0.66
C ILE A 61 2.73 1.81 0.18
N VAL A 62 2.93 1.90 1.50
CA VAL A 62 2.00 2.60 2.40
C VAL A 62 1.96 4.10 2.10
N THR A 63 3.09 4.69 1.73
CA THR A 63 3.15 6.10 1.33
C THR A 63 2.38 6.35 0.04
N ASP A 64 2.50 5.46 -0.95
CA ASP A 64 1.76 5.57 -2.20
C ASP A 64 0.26 5.30 -2.01
N LEU A 65 -0.11 4.36 -1.13
CA LEU A 65 -1.50 4.16 -0.72
C LEU A 65 -2.12 5.43 -0.14
N LYS A 66 -1.39 6.16 0.71
CA LYS A 66 -1.86 7.45 1.26
C LYS A 66 -2.10 8.47 0.13
N LYS A 67 -1.16 8.58 -0.82
CA LYS A 67 -1.31 9.49 -1.97
C LYS A 67 -2.54 9.13 -2.82
N ILE A 68 -2.72 7.84 -3.14
CA ILE A 68 -3.86 7.37 -3.94
C ILE A 68 -5.18 7.62 -3.22
N LYS A 69 -5.26 7.37 -1.90
CA LYS A 69 -6.46 7.67 -1.11
C LYS A 69 -6.83 9.16 -1.17
N THR A 70 -5.85 10.06 -1.07
CA THR A 70 -6.08 11.50 -1.24
C THR A 70 -6.55 11.84 -2.66
N GLN A 71 -5.94 11.25 -3.70
CA GLN A 71 -6.36 11.47 -5.09
C GLN A 71 -7.78 10.99 -5.36
N ILE A 72 -8.15 9.81 -4.82
CA ILE A 72 -9.51 9.27 -4.90
C ILE A 72 -10.50 10.23 -4.25
N LYS A 73 -10.21 10.67 -3.02
CA LYS A 73 -11.08 11.59 -2.27
C LYS A 73 -11.33 12.88 -3.07
N ASN A 74 -10.28 13.52 -3.55
CA ASN A 74 -10.40 14.76 -4.34
C ASN A 74 -11.20 14.54 -5.64
N LEU A 75 -11.03 13.38 -6.29
CA LEU A 75 -11.73 13.08 -7.53
C LEU A 75 -13.21 12.74 -7.30
N GLU A 76 -13.54 12.12 -6.16
CA GLU A 76 -14.91 11.89 -5.72
C GLU A 76 -15.63 13.19 -5.39
N GLU A 77 -14.98 14.11 -4.66
CA GLU A 77 -15.49 15.46 -4.39
C GLU A 77 -15.78 16.20 -5.71
N ASN A 78 -14.88 16.16 -6.69
CA ASN A 78 -15.12 16.80 -7.99
C ASN A 78 -16.25 16.17 -8.83
N LEU A 79 -16.60 14.89 -8.58
CA LEU A 79 -17.61 14.15 -9.36
C LEU A 79 -19.01 14.18 -8.74
N TYR A 80 -19.07 14.31 -7.42
CA TYR A 80 -20.28 14.08 -6.62
C TYR A 80 -20.53 15.14 -5.54
N GLY A 81 -19.54 15.98 -5.21
CA GLY A 81 -19.72 17.17 -4.39
C GLY A 81 -20.28 18.34 -5.19
#